data_AF-G9L1V9-F1
#
_entry.id   AF-G9L1V9-F1
#
_cell.length_a   1.000
_cell.length_b   1.000
_cell.length_c   1.000
_cell.angle_alpha   90.00
_cell.angle_beta   90.00
_cell.angle_gamma   90.00
#
_symmetry.space_group_name_H-M   'P 1'
#
loop_
_entity.id
_entity.type
_entity.pdbx_description
1 polymer ?
#
loop_
_entity_poly.entity_id
_entity_poly.type
_entity_poly.pdbx_seq_one_letter_code
_entity_poly.pdbx_strand_id
1 'polypeptide(L)'
;VSALLGEEDEEALHYLTRVEVTEFEDIKSGYRIDFYFDENPYFENKVLSKEFHLNESGDPSSKSTEIKWKSGKDLTKRSSQTQNKASRKRQHEEPESFFTWFTDHSDAGADELGEVIKDDIWPNPLQYYLVPDMDDEEGEGEEDDDDEEE
;
A
#
# COMPACT_ATOMS: atom_id res chain seq x y z
N VAL A 1 3.67 4.52 5.10
CA VAL A 1 2.97 3.64 4.13
C VAL A 1 1.96 2.72 4.81
N SER A 2 2.28 2.08 5.94
CA SER A 2 1.35 1.16 6.66
C SER A 2 -0.02 1.76 7.01
N ALA A 3 -0.07 3.04 7.38
CA ALA A 3 -1.32 3.72 7.77
C ALA A 3 -2.38 3.84 6.65
N LEU A 4 -2.06 3.43 5.41
CA LEU A 4 -2.97 3.45 4.26
C LEU A 4 -3.58 2.09 3.93
N LEU A 5 -3.18 1.02 4.64
CA LEU A 5 -3.64 -0.34 4.36
C LEU A 5 -4.80 -0.71 5.27
N GLY A 6 -5.88 -1.26 4.69
CA GLY A 6 -6.90 -1.98 5.47
C GLY A 6 -6.45 -3.41 5.79
N GLU A 7 -7.07 -4.04 6.78
CA GLU A 7 -6.70 -5.41 7.25
C GLU A 7 -6.62 -6.43 6.10
N GLU A 8 -7.67 -6.52 5.29
CA GLU A 8 -7.69 -7.45 4.15
C GLU A 8 -6.72 -7.04 3.01
N ASP A 9 -6.29 -5.77 2.94
CA ASP A 9 -5.22 -5.40 2.00
C ASP A 9 -3.88 -5.97 2.49
N GLU A 10 -3.61 -5.89 3.80
CA GLU A 10 -2.44 -6.52 4.41
C GLU A 10 -2.44 -8.03 4.20
N GLU A 11 -3.60 -8.69 4.37
CA GLU A 11 -3.74 -10.13 4.10
C GLU A 11 -3.43 -10.47 2.63
N ALA A 12 -3.86 -9.65 1.67
CA ALA A 12 -3.55 -9.85 0.26
C ALA A 12 -2.06 -9.57 -0.03
N LEU A 13 -1.50 -8.52 0.59
CA LEU A 13 -0.10 -8.13 0.47
C LEU A 13 0.86 -9.13 1.15
N HIS A 14 0.40 -9.96 2.07
CA HIS A 14 1.20 -11.07 2.60
C HIS A 14 1.64 -12.08 1.51
N TYR A 15 0.94 -12.13 0.38
CA TYR A 15 1.32 -12.95 -0.78
C TYR A 15 2.27 -12.23 -1.75
N LEU A 16 2.64 -10.98 -1.48
CA LEU A 16 3.62 -10.23 -2.25
C LEU A 16 5.02 -10.81 -2.00
N THR A 17 5.64 -11.33 -3.05
CA THR A 17 6.96 -11.98 -2.98
C THR A 17 8.09 -11.07 -3.42
N ARG A 18 7.79 -10.11 -4.30
CA ARG A 18 8.79 -9.21 -4.86
C ARG A 18 8.13 -7.93 -5.38
N VAL A 19 8.83 -6.82 -5.24
CA VAL A 19 8.58 -5.58 -5.96
C VAL A 19 9.77 -5.32 -6.88
N GLU A 20 9.53 -4.78 -8.08
CA GLU A 20 10.57 -4.37 -9.01
C GLU A 20 10.23 -3.02 -9.61
N VAL A 21 11.17 -2.06 -9.52
CA VAL A 21 11.05 -0.79 -10.23
C VAL A 21 11.99 -0.82 -11.43
N THR A 22 11.42 -0.64 -12.62
CA THR A 22 12.15 -0.59 -13.90
C THR A 22 11.98 0.78 -14.53
N GLU A 23 13.08 1.48 -14.77
CA GLU A 23 13.09 2.70 -15.59
C GLU A 23 13.11 2.31 -17.07
N PHE A 24 12.38 3.05 -17.91
CA PHE A 24 12.43 2.83 -19.35
C PHE A 24 13.76 3.36 -19.94
N GLU A 25 14.11 2.95 -21.17
CA GLU A 25 15.43 3.25 -21.77
C GLU A 25 15.80 4.73 -21.82
N ASP A 26 14.81 5.63 -21.83
CA ASP A 26 15.00 7.07 -21.68
C ASP A 26 14.40 7.53 -20.34
N ILE A 27 15.17 8.29 -19.55
CA ILE A 27 14.75 8.90 -18.28
C ILE A 27 13.46 9.73 -18.40
N LYS A 28 13.13 10.17 -19.63
CA LYS A 28 11.91 10.93 -19.92
C LYS A 28 10.69 10.06 -20.21
N SER A 29 10.88 8.77 -20.50
CA SER A 29 9.77 7.88 -20.87
C SER A 29 8.97 7.40 -19.65
N GLY A 30 9.54 7.50 -18.45
CA GLY A 30 8.92 7.13 -17.19
C GLY A 30 9.45 5.82 -16.61
N TYR A 31 8.63 5.14 -15.81
CA TYR A 31 9.03 3.95 -15.07
C TYR A 31 7.84 3.01 -14.83
N ARG A 32 8.12 1.76 -14.49
CA ARG A 32 7.13 0.75 -14.11
C ARG A 32 7.47 0.17 -12.75
N ILE A 33 6.44 -0.03 -11.94
CA ILE A 33 6.51 -0.77 -10.68
C ILE A 33 5.74 -2.08 -10.86
N ASP A 34 6.42 -3.21 -10.72
CA ASP A 34 5.86 -4.56 -10.80
C ASP A 34 5.76 -5.18 -9.39
N PHE A 35 4.57 -5.62 -9.02
CA PHE A 35 4.28 -6.34 -7.78
C PHE A 35 4.01 -7.80 -8.10
N TYR A 36 4.88 -8.70 -7.63
CA TYR A 36 4.80 -10.13 -7.88
C TYR A 36 4.15 -10.86 -6.73
N PHE A 37 3.10 -11.62 -7.02
CA PHE A 37 2.32 -12.35 -6.03
C PHE A 37 2.38 -13.86 -6.25
N ASP A 38 2.41 -14.60 -5.16
CA ASP A 38 2.06 -16.01 -5.16
C ASP A 38 0.55 -16.20 -5.34
N GLU A 39 0.12 -17.45 -5.58
CA GLU A 39 -1.30 -17.78 -5.63
C GLU A 39 -1.98 -17.42 -4.30
N ASN A 40 -3.03 -16.60 -4.38
CA ASN A 40 -3.71 -16.04 -3.21
C ASN A 40 -5.24 -16.08 -3.39
N PRO A 41 -6.05 -15.93 -2.33
CA PRO A 41 -7.50 -16.05 -2.42
C PRO A 41 -8.21 -14.83 -3.01
N TYR A 42 -7.52 -13.73 -3.31
CA TYR A 42 -8.14 -12.45 -3.69
C TYR A 42 -8.24 -12.24 -5.20
N PHE A 43 -7.18 -12.53 -5.96
CA PHE A 43 -7.13 -12.32 -7.41
C PHE A 43 -6.32 -13.39 -8.14
N GLU A 44 -6.43 -13.46 -9.46
CA GLU A 44 -5.72 -14.43 -10.31
C GLU A 44 -4.37 -13.94 -10.83
N ASN A 45 -4.11 -12.62 -10.78
CA ASN A 45 -2.88 -12.03 -11.29
C ASN A 45 -1.66 -12.54 -10.49
N LYS A 46 -0.62 -12.96 -11.21
CA LYS A 46 0.71 -13.21 -10.63
C LYS A 46 1.56 -11.95 -10.54
N VAL A 47 1.26 -10.96 -11.38
CA VAL A 47 1.94 -9.67 -11.41
C VAL A 47 0.90 -8.58 -11.57
N LEU A 48 0.98 -7.55 -10.74
CA LEU A 48 0.27 -6.29 -10.90
C LEU A 48 1.31 -5.20 -11.22
N SER A 49 1.15 -4.55 -12.36
CA SER A 49 2.04 -3.48 -12.80
C SER A 49 1.34 -2.12 -12.75
N LYS A 50 2.06 -1.10 -12.30
CA LYS A 50 1.69 0.32 -12.44
C LYS A 50 2.79 1.01 -13.24
N GLU A 51 2.45 1.53 -14.40
CA GLU A 51 3.35 2.21 -15.33
C GLU A 51 3.08 3.71 -15.30
N PHE A 52 4.12 4.50 -15.13
CA PHE A 52 4.10 5.96 -15.19
C PHE A 52 4.82 6.41 -16.45
N HIS A 53 4.20 7.31 -17.20
CA HIS A 53 4.70 7.82 -18.47
C HIS A 53 4.59 9.34 -18.52
N LEU A 54 5.57 10.00 -19.11
CA LEU A 54 5.46 11.40 -19.52
C LEU A 54 5.23 11.45 -21.02
N ASN A 55 4.20 12.19 -21.46
CA ASN A 55 3.95 12.40 -22.88
C ASN A 55 4.93 13.44 -23.47
N GLU A 56 4.87 13.70 -24.79
CA GLU A 56 5.75 14.69 -25.46
C GLU A 56 5.59 16.13 -24.93
N SER A 57 4.42 16.45 -24.36
CA SER A 57 4.13 17.74 -23.72
C SER A 57 4.67 17.82 -22.28
N GLY A 58 5.14 16.70 -21.73
CA GLY A 58 5.58 16.57 -20.34
C GLY A 58 4.46 16.26 -19.34
N ASP A 59 3.23 15.98 -19.79
CA ASP A 59 2.14 15.63 -18.88
C ASP A 59 2.30 14.19 -18.39
N PRO A 60 2.30 13.95 -17.07
CA PRO A 60 2.39 12.62 -16.49
C PRO A 60 1.06 11.88 -16.59
N SER A 61 1.12 10.61 -16.94
CA SER A 61 -0.03 9.69 -16.96
C SER A 61 0.38 8.34 -16.38
N SER A 62 -0.61 7.57 -15.92
CA SER A 62 -0.37 6.21 -15.44
C SER A 62 -1.33 5.19 -16.04
N LYS A 63 -0.82 3.98 -16.20
CA LYS A 63 -1.57 2.80 -16.65
C LYS A 63 -1.32 1.64 -15.70
N SER A 64 -2.34 0.87 -15.44
CA SER A 64 -2.32 -0.20 -14.45
C SER A 64 -2.75 -1.52 -15.07
N THR A 65 -2.27 -2.60 -14.48
CA THR A 65 -2.82 -3.92 -14.75
C THR A 65 -4.24 -4.01 -14.18
N GLU A 66 -5.21 -4.43 -15.00
CA GLU A 66 -6.54 -4.76 -14.51
C GLU A 66 -6.46 -5.96 -13.54
N ILE A 67 -6.99 -5.76 -12.33
CA ILE A 67 -7.01 -6.81 -11.31
C ILE A 67 -8.17 -7.77 -11.59
N LYS A 68 -7.83 -9.05 -11.78
CA LYS A 68 -8.77 -10.15 -11.99
C LYS A 68 -9.21 -10.71 -10.64
N TRP A 69 -10.11 -9.96 -9.99
CA TRP A 69 -10.67 -10.32 -8.70
C TRP A 69 -11.39 -11.68 -8.75
N LYS A 70 -11.15 -12.50 -7.73
CA LYS A 70 -11.95 -13.70 -7.48
C LYS A 70 -13.32 -13.30 -6.95
N SER A 71 -14.29 -14.21 -7.08
CA SER A 71 -15.69 -13.95 -6.72
C SER A 71 -15.82 -13.45 -5.27
N GLY A 72 -16.36 -12.23 -5.10
CA GLY A 72 -16.60 -11.63 -3.78
C GLY A 72 -15.34 -11.12 -3.06
N LYS A 73 -14.21 -11.00 -3.77
CA LYS A 73 -12.91 -10.58 -3.21
C LYS A 73 -12.39 -9.27 -3.79
N ASP A 74 -13.26 -8.49 -4.41
CA ASP A 74 -12.91 -7.17 -4.94
C ASP A 74 -12.78 -6.15 -3.81
N LEU A 75 -11.54 -5.88 -3.40
CA LEU A 75 -11.23 -5.02 -2.25
C LEU A 75 -11.52 -3.54 -2.54
N THR A 76 -11.62 -3.14 -3.82
CA THR A 76 -11.93 -1.75 -4.21
C THR A 76 -13.40 -1.37 -3.97
N LYS A 77 -14.29 -2.36 -3.77
CA LYS A 77 -15.74 -2.15 -3.64
C LYS A 77 -16.28 -2.14 -2.21
N ARG A 78 -15.41 -2.24 -1.19
CA ARG A 78 -15.79 -2.34 0.23
C ARG A 78 -16.79 -1.29 0.70
N SER A 79 -16.66 -0.04 0.24
CA SER A 79 -17.52 1.09 0.62
C SER A 79 -19.03 0.80 0.50
N SER A 80 -19.42 -0.05 -0.45
CA SER A 80 -20.84 -0.32 -0.73
C SER A 80 -21.49 -1.39 0.16
N GLN A 81 -20.71 -2.25 0.83
CA GLN A 81 -21.27 -3.40 1.57
C GLN A 81 -21.62 -3.05 3.03
N THR A 82 -20.93 -2.07 3.62
CA THR A 82 -21.07 -1.70 5.03
C THR A 82 -22.10 -0.58 5.29
N GLN A 83 -22.57 0.13 4.26
CA GLN A 83 -23.53 1.25 4.43
C GLN A 83 -24.98 0.84 4.77
N ASN A 84 -25.31 -0.45 4.80
CA ASN A 84 -26.59 -0.91 5.32
C ASN A 84 -26.53 -1.16 6.83
N LYS A 85 -26.57 -0.09 7.64
CA LYS A 85 -27.24 -0.05 8.98
C LYS A 85 -27.08 1.33 9.64
N ALA A 86 -28.10 2.17 9.48
CA ALA A 86 -28.76 3.01 10.49
C ALA A 86 -28.07 3.39 11.84
N SER A 87 -26.77 3.67 11.90
CA SER A 87 -26.14 4.17 13.14
C SER A 87 -24.94 5.07 12.86
N ARG A 88 -25.21 6.36 12.65
CA ARG A 88 -24.18 7.40 12.64
C ARG A 88 -23.66 7.63 14.06
N LYS A 89 -22.74 6.79 14.52
CA LYS A 89 -21.84 7.11 15.63
C LYS A 89 -20.43 6.65 15.24
N ARG A 90 -19.64 7.60 14.75
CA ARG A 90 -18.17 7.55 14.63
C ARG A 90 -17.65 6.17 14.24
N GLN A 91 -18.05 5.68 13.06
CA GLN A 91 -17.38 4.54 12.47
C GLN A 91 -16.07 5.08 11.89
N HIS A 92 -14.95 4.56 12.38
CA HIS A 92 -13.64 4.75 11.79
C HIS A 92 -13.78 4.40 10.30
N GLU A 93 -13.71 5.39 9.41
CA GLU A 93 -13.67 5.11 7.97
C GLU A 93 -12.33 4.42 7.72
N GLU A 94 -12.39 3.16 7.30
CA GLU A 94 -11.21 2.46 6.82
C GLU A 94 -10.64 3.22 5.61
N PRO A 95 -9.30 3.32 5.50
CA PRO A 95 -8.67 3.98 4.37
C PRO A 95 -9.12 3.33 3.05
N GLU A 96 -9.07 4.10 1.96
CA GLU A 96 -9.29 3.52 0.63
C GLU A 96 -8.31 2.37 0.42
N SER A 97 -8.81 1.27 -0.15
CA SER A 97 -7.98 0.07 -0.36
C SER A 97 -6.76 0.40 -1.21
N PHE A 98 -5.59 -0.10 -0.84
CA PHE A 98 -4.36 0.03 -1.63
C PHE A 98 -4.56 -0.32 -3.11
N PHE A 99 -5.43 -1.29 -3.39
CA PHE A 99 -5.67 -1.76 -4.75
C PHE A 99 -6.44 -0.76 -5.63
N THR A 100 -7.02 0.32 -5.08
CA THR A 100 -7.57 1.43 -5.88
C THR A 100 -6.47 2.19 -6.63
N TRP A 101 -5.22 2.13 -6.15
CA TRP A 101 -4.07 2.74 -6.81
C TRP A 101 -3.77 2.11 -8.18
N PHE A 102 -4.21 0.88 -8.46
CA PHE A 102 -4.12 0.23 -9.78
C PHE A 102 -5.23 0.69 -10.75
N THR A 103 -5.65 1.94 -10.65
CA THR A 103 -6.52 2.59 -11.63
C THR A 103 -5.70 3.50 -12.55
N ASP A 104 -6.13 3.61 -13.79
CA ASP A 104 -5.48 4.46 -14.79
C ASP A 104 -5.78 5.93 -14.50
N HIS A 105 -4.76 6.78 -14.57
CA HIS A 105 -4.90 8.22 -14.37
C HIS A 105 -4.29 8.97 -15.55
N SER A 106 -5.06 9.89 -16.15
CA SER A 106 -4.55 10.76 -17.21
C SER A 106 -3.66 11.90 -16.70
N ASP A 107 -3.75 12.20 -15.41
CA ASP A 107 -2.90 13.15 -14.69
C ASP A 107 -2.33 12.42 -13.47
N ALA A 108 -1.10 11.93 -13.59
CA ALA A 108 -0.40 11.21 -12.55
C ALA A 108 0.62 12.08 -11.80
N GLY A 109 0.57 13.41 -11.98
CA GLY A 109 1.55 14.33 -11.40
C GLY A 109 1.44 14.53 -9.90
N ALA A 110 0.39 13.99 -9.28
CA ALA A 110 0.16 14.01 -7.84
C ALA A 110 0.18 12.60 -7.22
N ASP A 111 0.74 11.60 -7.91
CA ASP A 111 0.82 10.22 -7.40
C ASP A 111 1.96 10.09 -6.38
N GLU A 112 1.67 10.42 -5.12
CA GLU A 112 2.64 10.38 -4.03
C GLU A 112 3.16 8.96 -3.75
N LEU A 113 2.31 7.94 -3.94
CA LEU A 113 2.67 6.55 -3.63
C LEU A 113 3.71 6.00 -4.62
N GLY A 114 3.54 6.26 -5.91
CA GLY A 114 4.51 5.89 -6.95
C GLY A 114 5.86 6.56 -6.73
N GLU A 115 5.87 7.85 -6.39
CA GLU A 115 7.08 8.60 -6.07
C GLU A 115 7.80 8.03 -4.83
N VAL A 116 7.07 7.79 -3.73
CA VAL A 116 7.65 7.20 -2.51
C VAL A 116 8.24 5.82 -2.78
N ILE A 117 7.54 4.96 -3.55
CA ILE A 117 8.08 3.64 -3.89
C ILE A 117 9.37 3.79 -4.70
N LYS A 118 9.37 4.63 -5.74
CA LYS A 118 10.50 4.77 -6.66
C LYS A 118 11.72 5.46 -6.03
N ASP A 119 11.51 6.58 -5.36
CA ASP A 119 12.59 7.50 -4.96
C ASP A 119 13.05 7.28 -3.52
N ASP A 120 12.26 6.61 -2.68
CA ASP A 120 12.57 6.41 -1.26
C ASP A 120 12.68 4.93 -0.87
N ILE A 121 11.64 4.12 -1.13
CA ILE A 121 11.64 2.70 -0.74
C ILE A 121 12.61 1.90 -1.60
N TRP A 122 12.53 2.03 -2.92
CA TRP A 122 13.30 1.19 -3.86
C TRP A 122 14.82 1.34 -3.76
N PRO A 123 15.40 2.54 -3.57
CA PRO A 123 16.85 2.69 -3.48
C PRO A 123 17.45 2.06 -2.21
N ASN A 124 16.65 1.93 -1.13
CA ASN A 124 17.13 1.40 0.14
C ASN A 124 15.99 0.74 0.95
N PRO A 125 15.43 -0.41 0.51
CA PRO A 125 14.27 -1.03 1.15
C PRO A 125 14.60 -1.62 2.53
N LEU A 126 15.86 -1.97 2.77
CA LEU A 126 16.32 -2.56 4.05
C LEU A 126 16.16 -1.59 5.22
N GLN A 127 16.22 -0.28 4.99
CA GLN A 127 16.02 0.69 6.07
C GLN A 127 14.60 0.63 6.63
N TYR A 128 13.62 0.23 5.81
CA TYR A 128 12.22 0.11 6.22
C TYR A 128 11.92 -1.25 6.82
N TYR A 129 12.65 -2.29 6.42
CA TYR A 129 12.47 -3.64 6.94
C TYR A 129 13.18 -3.89 8.29
N LEU A 130 14.33 -3.23 8.51
CA LEU A 130 15.19 -3.50 9.67
C LEU A 130 14.98 -2.55 10.85
N VAL A 131 14.18 -1.49 10.69
CA VAL A 131 13.79 -0.65 11.83
C VAL A 131 12.81 -1.48 12.67
N PRO A 132 13.18 -1.86 13.91
CA PRO A 132 12.21 -2.47 14.82
C PRO A 132 11.10 -1.46 15.06
N ASP A 133 9.85 -1.90 15.17
CA ASP A 133 8.76 -1.08 15.70
C ASP A 133 9.20 -0.57 17.08
N MET A 134 9.77 0.64 17.14
CA MET A 134 10.34 1.26 18.35
C MET A 134 9.25 1.75 19.32
N ASP A 135 8.06 1.13 19.31
CA ASP A 135 6.86 1.62 20.01
C ASP A 135 6.09 0.53 20.77
N ASP A 136 6.67 -0.64 21.07
CA ASP A 136 5.96 -1.68 21.88
C ASP A 136 6.79 -2.24 23.06
N GLU A 137 7.79 -1.48 23.52
CA GLU A 137 8.49 -1.79 24.77
C GLU A 137 8.87 -0.49 25.52
N GLU A 138 7.91 0.41 25.74
CA GLU A 138 8.00 1.28 26.93
C GLU A 138 7.78 0.36 28.16
N GLY A 139 8.92 0.00 28.75
CA GLY A 139 9.02 -1.00 29.80
C GLY A 139 8.04 -0.78 30.95
N GLU A 140 7.39 -1.89 31.30
CA GLU A 140 6.97 -2.17 32.66
C GLU A 140 8.20 -2.05 33.59
N GLY A 141 8.38 -0.88 34.17
CA GLY A 141 9.35 -0.58 35.22
C GLY A 141 8.62 -0.41 36.55
N GLU A 142 8.39 -1.56 37.18
CA GLU A 142 7.93 -1.84 38.55
C GLU A 142 7.65 -0.64 39.49
N GLU A 143 6.39 -0.57 39.94
CA GLU A 143 6.01 0.10 41.18
C GLU A 143 6.64 -0.65 42.37
N ASP A 144 7.77 -0.17 42.88
CA ASP A 144 8.23 -0.52 44.24
C ASP A 144 7.78 0.58 45.20
N ASP A 145 6.60 0.37 45.76
CA ASP A 145 6.08 1.02 46.96
C ASP A 145 6.35 0.05 48.13
N ASP A 146 7.31 0.36 49.00
CA ASP A 146 7.39 -0.17 50.38
C ASP A 146 8.39 0.67 51.20
N ASP A 147 7.84 1.72 51.81
CA ASP A 147 7.83 2.03 53.25
C ASP A 147 9.01 1.73 54.21
N GLU A 148 9.12 2.64 55.18
CA GLU A 148 9.59 2.52 56.58
C GLU A 148 10.98 3.11 57.00
N GLU A 149 10.87 4.30 57.60
CA GLU A 149 11.47 4.83 58.85
C GLU A 149 12.91 4.49 59.26
N GLU A 150 13.79 5.52 59.31
CA GLU A 150 14.48 5.98 60.54
C GLU A 150 14.95 7.45 60.43
#